data_AF-A0AAD4BIF5-F1
#
_entry.id   AF-A0AAD4BIF5-F1
#
_cell.length_a   1.000
_cell.length_b   1.000
_cell.length_c   1.000
_cell.angle_alpha   90.00
_cell.angle_beta   90.00
_cell.angle_gamma   90.00
#
_symmetry.space_group_name_H-M   'P 1'
#
loop_
_entity.id
_entity.type
_entity.pdbx_description
1 polymer ?
#
loop_
_entity_poly.entity_id
_entity_poly.type
_entity_poly.pdbx_seq_one_letter_code
_entity_poly.pdbx_strand_id
1 'polypeptide(L)'
;MQASNLAVTFATASPFLSNPSNLASTHPALHQLQYSKPAGELSDVLVFMVPHANDGAQKDEIVQALEGLESVLRVDILEPRMRTKRDEF
;
A
#
# COMPACT_ATOMS: atom_id res chain seq x y z
N MET A 1 -14.92 6.62 8.48
CA MET A 1 -14.37 5.91 7.31
C MET A 1 -12.92 5.59 7.65
N GLN A 2 -12.55 4.31 7.81
CA GLN A 2 -11.18 3.95 8.13
C GLN A 2 -10.39 3.83 6.82
N ALA A 3 -9.40 4.70 6.62
CA ALA A 3 -8.45 4.57 5.51
C ALA A 3 -7.35 3.58 5.94
N SER A 4 -7.01 2.65 5.05
CA SER A 4 -5.91 1.71 5.28
C SER A 4 -4.66 2.23 4.59
N ASN A 5 -3.50 2.14 5.23
CA ASN A 5 -2.24 2.50 4.61
C ASN A 5 -1.50 1.22 4.18
N LEU A 6 -0.78 1.29 3.07
CA LEU A 6 0.03 0.22 2.53
C LEU A 6 1.45 0.76 2.34
N ALA A 7 2.45 0.08 2.89
CA ALA A 7 3.83 0.33 2.58
C ALA A 7 4.25 -0.59 1.43
N VAL A 8 4.74 -0.02 0.34
CA VAL A 8 5.19 -0.77 -0.83
C VAL A 8 6.67 -0.52 -1.01
N THR A 9 7.46 -1.58 -0.92
CA THR A 9 8.89 -1.57 -1.22
C THR A 9 9.07 -1.84 -2.70
N PHE A 10 9.72 -0.91 -3.40
CA PHE A 10 10.06 -1.08 -4.80
C PHE A 10 11.53 -1.46 -4.97
N ALA A 11 11.83 -2.07 -6.11
CA ALA A 11 13.19 -2.24 -6.56
C ALA A 11 13.84 -0.86 -6.76
N THR A 12 15.13 -0.73 -6.45
CA THR A 12 15.87 0.54 -6.55
C THR A 12 15.88 1.14 -7.96
N ALA A 13 15.71 0.30 -8.99
CA ALA A 13 15.62 0.71 -10.39
C ALA A 13 14.17 1.02 -10.86
N SER A 14 13.21 1.01 -9.94
CA SER A 14 11.80 1.15 -10.27
C SER A 14 11.46 2.59 -10.68
N PRO A 15 10.78 2.80 -11.83
CA PRO A 15 10.31 4.11 -12.24
C PRO A 15 9.24 4.68 -11.29
N PHE A 16 8.60 3.82 -10.48
CA PHE A 16 7.59 4.22 -9.50
C PHE A 16 8.19 5.00 -8.32
N LEU A 17 9.50 4.89 -8.06
CA LEU A 17 10.18 5.68 -7.03
C LEU A 17 10.25 7.16 -7.40
N SER A 18 10.45 7.46 -8.68
CA SER A 18 10.45 8.85 -9.18
C SER A 18 9.05 9.36 -9.49
N ASN A 19 8.14 8.49 -9.95
CA ASN A 19 6.76 8.83 -10.31
C ASN A 19 5.76 7.85 -9.71
N PRO A 20 5.43 7.97 -8.40
CA PRO A 20 4.50 7.06 -7.73
C PRO A 20 3.09 7.10 -8.32
N SER A 21 2.68 8.24 -8.90
CA SER A 21 1.37 8.37 -9.56
C SER A 21 1.21 7.45 -10.77
N ASN A 22 2.31 7.03 -11.40
CA ASN A 22 2.26 6.14 -12.57
C ASN A 22 1.81 4.72 -12.20
N LEU A 23 1.92 4.36 -10.92
CA LEU A 23 1.43 3.10 -10.39
C LEU A 23 -0.09 2.97 -10.54
N ALA A 24 -0.83 4.07 -10.31
CA ALA A 24 -2.28 4.09 -10.50
C ALA A 24 -2.68 3.74 -11.94
N SER A 25 -1.86 4.13 -12.92
CA SER A 25 -2.09 3.85 -14.35
C SER A 25 -1.78 2.40 -14.75
N THR A 26 -1.08 1.62 -13.93
CA THR A 26 -0.68 0.24 -14.29
C THR A 26 -1.79 -0.78 -14.09
N HIS A 27 -2.68 -0.57 -13.12
CA HIS A 27 -3.75 -1.53 -12.85
C HIS A 27 -5.00 -0.83 -12.29
N PRO A 28 -6.22 -1.19 -12.74
CA PRO A 28 -7.45 -0.55 -12.28
C PRO A 28 -7.68 -0.68 -10.77
N ALA A 29 -7.25 -1.77 -10.15
CA ALA A 29 -7.33 -1.95 -8.69
C ALA A 29 -6.49 -0.91 -7.92
N LEU A 30 -5.42 -0.39 -8.54
CA LEU A 30 -4.49 0.58 -7.95
C LEU A 30 -4.92 2.03 -8.21
N HIS A 31 -5.93 2.26 -9.05
CA HIS A 31 -6.38 3.60 -9.44
C HIS A 31 -6.96 4.39 -8.25
N GLN A 32 -7.45 3.67 -7.25
CA GLN A 32 -7.93 4.18 -5.97
C GLN A 32 -6.83 4.39 -4.92
N LEU A 33 -5.61 3.91 -5.17
CA LEU A 33 -4.46 4.19 -4.30
C LEU A 33 -4.04 5.64 -4.46
N GLN A 34 -3.93 6.33 -3.33
CA GLN A 34 -3.34 7.65 -3.28
C GLN A 34 -1.96 7.56 -2.65
N TYR A 35 -0.95 8.04 -3.36
CA TYR A 35 0.38 8.22 -2.78
C TYR A 35 0.28 9.16 -1.58
N SER A 36 0.79 8.73 -0.42
CA SER A 36 0.72 9.49 0.82
C SER A 36 2.07 10.14 1.15
N LYS A 37 3.11 9.34 1.35
CA LYS A 37 4.45 9.79 1.74
C LYS A 37 5.47 8.67 1.60
N PRO A 38 6.79 8.95 1.57
CA PRO A 38 7.78 7.90 1.75
C PRO A 38 7.73 7.31 3.16
N ALA A 39 8.14 6.05 3.31
CA ALA A 39 8.18 5.38 4.61
C ALA A 39 9.42 5.80 5.40
N GLY A 40 9.34 6.97 6.03
CA GLY A 40 10.43 7.52 6.85
C GLY A 40 11.61 7.95 5.99
N GLU A 41 12.81 7.46 6.31
CA GLU A 41 14.05 7.74 5.58
C GLU A 41 14.31 6.77 4.41
N LEU A 42 13.48 5.74 4.25
CA LEU A 42 13.62 4.77 3.16
C LEU A 42 13.09 5.38 1.86
N SER A 43 13.98 5.57 0.89
CA SER A 43 13.63 6.13 -0.42
C SER A 43 13.02 5.08 -1.35
N ASP A 44 13.26 3.80 -1.08
CA ASP A 44 12.75 2.64 -1.81
C ASP A 44 11.37 2.17 -1.32
N VAL A 45 10.88 2.70 -0.20
CA VAL A 45 9.58 2.33 0.38
C VAL A 45 8.62 3.51 0.36
N LEU A 46 7.50 3.35 -0.32
CA LEU A 46 6.47 4.38 -0.44
C LEU A 46 5.19 3.93 0.25
N VAL A 47 4.54 4.87 0.94
CA VAL A 47 3.27 4.64 1.62
C VAL A 47 2.13 5.15 0.74
N PHE A 48 1.19 4.26 0.46
CA PHE A 48 -0.06 4.55 -0.25
C PHE A 48 -1.23 4.44 0.71
N MET A 49 -2.22 5.29 0.53
CA MET A 49 -3.48 5.30 1.26
C MET A 49 -4.58 4.72 0.37
N VAL A 50 -5.39 3.83 0.95
CA VAL A 50 -6.59 3.28 0.33
C VAL A 50 -7.83 3.87 1.01
N PRO A 51 -8.55 4.81 0.36
CA PRO A 51 -9.66 5.55 0.96
C PRO A 51 -10.92 4.69 1.18
N HIS A 52 -11.13 3.65 0.38
CA HIS A 52 -12.35 2.83 0.37
C HIS A 52 -12.14 1.37 0.79
N ALA A 53 -10.99 1.04 1.39
CA ALA A 53 -10.68 -0.31 1.85
C ALA A 53 -11.45 -0.71 3.12
N ASN A 54 -12.78 -0.72 3.03
CA ASN A 54 -13.66 -1.25 4.06
C ASN A 54 -13.81 -2.78 3.96
N ASP A 55 -13.53 -3.33 2.77
CA ASP A 55 -13.64 -4.76 2.48
C ASP A 55 -12.25 -5.40 2.28
N GLY A 56 -12.01 -6.51 2.98
CA GLY A 56 -10.76 -7.27 2.89
C GLY A 56 -10.47 -7.76 1.46
N ALA A 57 -11.51 -8.05 0.67
CA ALA A 57 -11.36 -8.49 -0.72
C ALA A 57 -10.72 -7.43 -1.62
N GLN A 58 -11.06 -6.15 -1.44
CA GLN A 58 -10.48 -5.07 -2.24
C GLN A 58 -9.01 -4.82 -1.86
N LYS A 59 -8.67 -4.99 -0.58
CA LYS A 59 -7.27 -4.94 -0.13
C LYS A 59 -6.46 -6.07 -0.76
N ASP A 60 -6.99 -7.29 -0.76
CA ASP A 60 -6.33 -8.45 -1.33
C ASP A 60 -6.05 -8.26 -2.82
N GLU A 61 -7.04 -7.76 -3.58
CA GLU A 61 -6.86 -7.45 -5.01
C GLU A 61 -5.78 -6.40 -5.26
N ILE A 62 -5.72 -5.35 -4.43
CA ILE A 62 -4.66 -4.33 -4.49
C ILE A 62 -3.29 -4.94 -4.20
N VAL A 63 -3.18 -5.76 -3.15
CA VAL A 63 -1.91 -6.39 -2.75
C VAL A 63 -1.45 -7.35 -3.84
N GLN A 64 -2.34 -8.19 -4.38
CA GLN A 64 -2.04 -9.08 -5.50
C GLN A 64 -1.62 -8.32 -6.75
N ALA A 65 -2.29 -7.22 -7.08
CA ALA A 65 -1.91 -6.38 -8.21
C ALA A 65 -0.52 -5.76 -8.02
N LEU A 66 -0.18 -5.32 -6.80
CA LEU A 66 1.13 -4.79 -6.46
C LEU A 66 2.21 -5.88 -6.51
N GLU A 67 1.99 -7.04 -5.89
CA GLU A 67 2.94 -8.16 -5.91
C GLU A 67 3.16 -8.74 -7.31
N GLY A 68 2.18 -8.57 -8.21
CA GLY A 68 2.31 -8.91 -9.63
C GLY A 68 3.16 -7.93 -10.44
N LEU A 69 3.53 -6.76 -9.91
CA LEU A 69 4.41 -5.81 -10.59
C LEU A 69 5.87 -6.21 -10.39
N GLU A 70 6.61 -6.40 -11.47
CA GLU A 70 8.04 -6.77 -11.45
C GLU A 70 8.90 -5.79 -10.64
N SER A 71 8.48 -4.52 -10.57
CA SER A 71 9.19 -3.47 -9.83
C SER A 71 8.87 -3.42 -8.33
N VAL A 72 7.92 -4.22 -7.84
CA VAL A 72 7.54 -4.29 -6.42
C VAL A 72 8.25 -5.49 -5.79
N LEU A 73 8.99 -5.22 -4.72
CA LEU A 73 9.68 -6.26 -3.95
C LEU A 73 8.84 -6.80 -2.80
N ARG A 74 8.03 -5.92 -2.19
CA ARG A 74 7.27 -6.25 -0.99
C ARG A 74 6.11 -5.29 -0.78
N VAL A 75 5.01 -5.81 -0.23
CA VAL A 75 3.84 -5.03 0.17
C VAL A 75 3.50 -5.36 1.63
N ASP A 76 3.45 -4.34 2.49
CA ASP A 76 3.06 -4.46 3.89
C ASP A 76 1.81 -3.62 4.17
N ILE A 77 0.79 -4.26 4.75
CA ILE A 77 -0.45 -3.59 5.12
C ILE A 77 -0.27 -2.93 6.49
N LEU A 78 -0.29 -1.59 6.51
CA LEU A 78 -0.28 -0.78 7.73
C LEU A 78 -1.72 -0.60 8.23
N GLU A 79 -2.31 -1.68 8.71
CA GLU A 79 -3.58 -1.58 9.43
C GLU A 79 -3.33 -0.93 10.80
N PRO A 80 -4.16 0.04 11.22
CA PRO A 80 -4.14 0.50 12.60
C PRO A 80 -4.47 -0.71 13.46
N ARG A 81 -3.43 -1.33 14.04
CA ARG A 81 -3.53 -2.49 14.90
C ARG A 81 -4.49 -2.13 16.02
N MET A 82 -5.75 -2.52 15.86
CA MET A 82 -6.77 -2.30 16.88
C MET A 82 -6.28 -3.10 18.06
N ARG A 83 -5.71 -2.38 19.03
CA ARG A 83 -5.25 -2.96 20.28
C ARG A 83 -6.53 -3.28 21.04
N THR A 84 -7.18 -4.39 20.68
CA THR A 84 -8.19 -5.01 21.52
C THR A 84 -7.42 -5.39 22.78
N LYS A 85 -7.47 -4.50 23.79
CA LYS A 85 -7.24 -4.90 25.16
C LYS A 85 -8.16 -6.09 25.36
N ARG A 86 -7.57 -7.26 25.50
CA ARG A 86 -8.25 -8.44 26.01
C ARG A 86 -8.66 -8.07 27.43
N ASP A 87 -9.90 -7.64 27.58
CA ASP A 87 -10.55 -7.43 28.85
C ASP A 87 -10.88 -8.81 29.40
N GLU A 88 -9.91 -9.49 30.00
CA GLU A 88 -10.16 -10.76 30.65
C GLU A 88 -9.29 -10.83 31.91
N PHE A 89 -9.99 -10.76 33.05
CA PHE A 89 -9.63 -10.98 34.46
C PHE A 89 -9.41 -9.76 35.36
#